data_AF-A0A8J3EHK9-F1
#
_entry.id   AF-A0A8J3EHK9-F1
#
_cell.length_a   1.000
_cell.length_b   1.000
_cell.length_c   1.000
_cell.angle_alpha   90.00
_cell.angle_beta   90.00
_cell.angle_gamma   90.00
#
_symmetry.space_group_name_H-M   'P 1'
#
loop_
_entity.id
_entity.type
_entity.pdbx_description
1 polymer ?
#
loop_
_entity_poly.entity_id
_entity_poly.type
_entity_poly.pdbx_seq_one_letter_code
_entity_poly.pdbx_strand_id
1 'polypeptide(L)'
;MTAALDLPGASVTVAELQALRDLVASGGKGAGPGTVLVADVRPSMLCGRTRAFRSVAAAEVLAMVGWQALGAGGHIGLMTVGTGSAVIVPLGVAGDGACAMDEVIAGLVRAHEAALAHALAGQLDDVPLERGLSDLESIAPEGATIVIASGFSVPGAGLAARLAGLARRGPLKLVHVVDGARAAGGAEKELFGQPVQAIDASAQPRDTAAHLAALTAGPDVTRLAADLSGAAPGGQVRP
;
A
#
# COMPACT_ATOMS: atom_id res chain seq x y z
N MET A 1 -23.59 17.01 12.82
CA MET A 1 -23.09 18.02 11.86
C MET A 1 -21.61 18.16 12.08
N THR A 2 -20.81 17.36 11.37
CA THR A 2 -19.35 17.42 11.45
C THR A 2 -18.93 18.65 10.67
N ALA A 3 -18.35 19.64 11.35
CA ALA A 3 -17.74 20.77 10.66
C ALA A 3 -16.62 20.21 9.79
N ALA A 4 -16.86 20.16 8.47
CA ALA A 4 -15.81 19.93 7.51
C ALA A 4 -14.82 21.09 7.69
N LEU A 5 -13.68 20.80 8.32
CA LEU A 5 -12.53 21.68 8.25
C LEU A 5 -12.18 21.76 6.77
N ASP A 6 -12.55 22.88 6.16
CA ASP A 6 -12.18 23.22 4.78
C ASP A 6 -10.67 23.47 4.77
N LEU A 7 -9.91 22.37 4.77
CA LEU A 7 -8.46 22.39 4.65
C LEU A 7 -8.14 22.70 3.20
N PRO A 8 -7.48 23.85 2.90
CA PRO A 8 -7.04 24.16 1.55
C PRO A 8 -6.16 23.02 1.02
N GLY A 9 -6.61 22.32 -0.03
CA GLY A 9 -5.96 21.12 -0.56
C GLY A 9 -6.70 19.79 -0.30
N ALA A 10 -7.91 19.83 0.28
CA ALA A 10 -8.82 18.68 0.34
C ALA A 10 -9.77 18.58 -0.87
N SER A 11 -9.79 19.58 -1.76
CA SER A 11 -10.60 19.57 -2.98
C SER A 11 -9.81 18.97 -4.16
N VAL A 12 -10.41 18.00 -4.84
CA VAL A 12 -9.84 17.35 -6.03
C VAL A 12 -10.36 18.06 -7.29
N THR A 13 -9.46 18.53 -8.14
CA THR A 13 -9.78 19.14 -9.44
C THR A 13 -10.07 18.09 -10.52
N VAL A 14 -10.70 18.50 -11.63
CA VAL A 14 -10.98 17.62 -12.76
C VAL A 14 -9.71 17.05 -13.39
N ALA A 15 -8.64 17.86 -13.48
CA ALA A 15 -7.35 17.42 -14.00
C ALA A 15 -6.70 16.36 -13.08
N GLU A 16 -6.88 16.49 -11.78
CA GLU A 16 -6.39 15.52 -10.79
C GLU A 16 -7.16 14.20 -10.89
N LEU A 17 -8.48 14.25 -11.09
CA LEU A 17 -9.27 13.04 -11.37
C LEU A 17 -8.83 12.34 -12.66
N GLN A 18 -8.48 13.08 -13.70
CA GLN A 18 -7.99 12.51 -14.95
C GLN A 18 -6.63 11.84 -14.77
N ALA A 19 -5.68 12.50 -14.11
CA ALA A 19 -4.37 11.91 -13.82
C ALA A 19 -4.48 10.62 -12.98
N LEU A 20 -5.38 10.59 -12.00
CA LEU A 20 -5.66 9.39 -11.21
C LEU A 20 -6.25 8.26 -12.07
N ARG A 21 -7.18 8.59 -12.99
CA ARG A 21 -7.75 7.61 -13.92
C ARG A 21 -6.70 7.02 -14.86
N ASP A 22 -5.83 7.85 -15.41
CA ASP A 22 -4.77 7.41 -16.33
C ASP A 22 -3.77 6.50 -15.60
N LEU A 23 -3.41 6.84 -14.35
CA LEU A 23 -2.59 6.00 -13.50
C LEU A 23 -3.25 4.62 -13.25
N VAL A 24 -4.54 4.60 -12.96
CA VAL A 24 -5.29 3.34 -12.77
C VAL A 24 -5.32 2.50 -14.04
N ALA A 25 -5.54 3.13 -15.20
CA ALA A 25 -5.57 2.47 -16.50
C ALA A 25 -4.18 1.95 -16.94
N SER A 26 -3.09 2.50 -16.41
CA SER A 26 -1.72 2.05 -16.70
C SER A 26 -1.32 0.74 -16.01
N GLY A 27 -2.16 0.19 -15.13
CA GLY A 27 -1.91 -1.10 -14.49
C GLY A 27 -1.73 -2.21 -15.52
N GLY A 28 -0.56 -2.87 -15.49
CA GLY A 28 -0.27 -4.01 -16.37
C GLY A 28 -1.25 -5.17 -16.16
N LYS A 29 -1.45 -6.02 -17.17
CA LYS A 29 -2.35 -7.17 -17.08
C LYS A 29 -1.76 -8.23 -16.13
N GLY A 30 -2.39 -8.43 -14.98
CA GLY A 30 -1.89 -9.31 -13.93
C GLY A 30 -2.98 -10.24 -13.42
N ALA A 31 -3.06 -11.45 -13.99
CA ALA A 31 -3.85 -12.57 -13.45
C ALA A 31 -3.15 -13.20 -12.23
N GLY A 32 -2.68 -12.37 -11.30
CA GLY A 32 -2.01 -12.81 -10.08
C GLY A 32 -3.02 -13.27 -9.01
N PRO A 33 -2.56 -13.95 -7.95
CA PRO A 33 -3.39 -14.49 -6.87
C PRO A 33 -4.12 -13.42 -6.00
N GLY A 34 -3.99 -12.14 -6.34
CA GLY A 34 -4.64 -11.00 -5.71
C GLY A 34 -3.69 -10.11 -4.89
N THR A 35 -4.20 -8.98 -4.44
CA THR A 35 -3.46 -7.95 -3.70
C THR A 35 -4.10 -7.69 -2.34
N VAL A 36 -3.34 -7.87 -1.26
CA VAL A 36 -3.76 -7.51 0.10
C VAL A 36 -3.18 -6.13 0.45
N LEU A 37 -4.09 -5.20 0.70
CA LEU A 37 -3.78 -3.84 1.13
C LEU A 37 -3.73 -3.81 2.66
N VAL A 38 -2.63 -3.32 3.24
CA VAL A 38 -2.46 -3.24 4.69
C VAL A 38 -2.31 -1.79 5.11
N ALA A 39 -3.32 -1.28 5.81
CA ALA A 39 -3.37 0.11 6.24
C ALA A 39 -3.01 0.26 7.73
N ASP A 40 -1.98 1.03 8.05
CA ASP A 40 -1.67 1.42 9.42
C ASP A 40 -2.48 2.66 9.81
N VAL A 41 -3.34 2.51 10.82
CA VAL A 41 -4.17 3.54 11.44
C VAL A 41 -3.87 3.67 12.94
N ARG A 42 -2.71 3.17 13.41
CA ARG A 42 -2.29 3.31 14.81
C ARG A 42 -2.15 4.80 15.22
N PRO A 43 -2.15 5.13 16.53
CA PRO A 43 -2.04 6.50 17.02
C PRO A 43 -0.95 7.36 16.36
N SER A 44 0.24 6.83 16.10
CA SER A 44 1.30 7.58 15.37
C SER A 44 0.96 7.93 13.91
N MET A 45 -0.06 7.31 13.33
CA MET A 45 -0.60 7.62 12.00
C MET A 45 -1.70 8.69 12.04
N LEU A 46 -2.25 9.00 13.22
CA LEU A 46 -3.26 10.05 13.44
C LEU A 46 -2.62 11.44 13.65
N CYS A 47 -1.51 11.68 12.96
CA CYS A 47 -0.84 12.97 12.92
C CYS A 47 -0.70 13.42 11.46
N GLY A 48 -0.68 14.73 11.26
CA GLY A 48 -0.58 15.36 9.94
C GLY A 48 -0.22 16.83 10.10
N ARG A 49 0.57 17.36 9.17
CA ARG A 49 1.10 18.74 9.28
C ARG A 49 0.26 19.80 8.58
N THR A 50 -0.26 19.50 7.39
CA THR A 50 -0.87 20.54 6.53
C THR A 50 -2.13 20.07 5.81
N ARG A 51 -2.10 18.88 5.20
CA ARG A 51 -3.18 18.39 4.34
C ARG A 51 -4.00 17.28 4.98
N ALA A 52 -3.34 16.18 5.32
CA ALA A 52 -4.00 14.96 5.74
C ALA A 52 -3.23 14.32 6.91
N PHE A 53 -3.92 13.50 7.69
CA PHE A 53 -3.24 12.55 8.58
C PHE A 53 -2.47 11.52 7.74
N ARG A 54 -1.37 10.99 8.29
CA ARG A 54 -0.63 9.90 7.65
C ARG A 54 -1.51 8.70 7.35
N SER A 55 -2.46 8.37 8.22
CA SER A 55 -3.43 7.29 7.99
C SER A 55 -4.30 7.54 6.76
N VAL A 56 -4.66 8.80 6.50
CA VAL A 56 -5.47 9.20 5.34
C VAL A 56 -4.61 9.15 4.07
N ALA A 57 -3.39 9.67 4.10
CA ALA A 57 -2.46 9.56 2.97
C ALA A 57 -2.11 8.09 2.64
N ALA A 58 -1.98 7.23 3.65
CA ALA A 58 -1.84 5.79 3.48
C ALA A 58 -3.06 5.18 2.76
N ALA A 59 -4.27 5.51 3.22
CA ALA A 59 -5.51 5.04 2.61
C ALA A 59 -5.66 5.48 1.15
N GLU A 60 -5.26 6.72 0.80
CA GLU A 60 -5.27 7.22 -0.57
C GLU A 60 -4.34 6.42 -1.49
N VAL A 61 -3.12 6.12 -1.03
CA VAL A 61 -2.18 5.28 -1.77
C VAL A 61 -2.72 3.87 -1.97
N LEU A 62 -3.23 3.26 -0.90
CA LEU A 62 -3.81 1.92 -0.99
C LEU A 62 -5.04 1.89 -1.90
N ALA A 63 -5.84 2.95 -1.94
CA ALA A 63 -6.98 3.05 -2.85
C ALA A 63 -6.52 3.11 -4.31
N MET A 64 -5.50 3.91 -4.63
CA MET A 64 -4.92 3.95 -5.99
C MET A 64 -4.36 2.58 -6.39
N VAL A 65 -3.62 1.91 -5.51
CA VAL A 65 -3.08 0.56 -5.74
C VAL A 65 -4.20 -0.47 -5.92
N GLY A 66 -5.27 -0.39 -5.13
CA GLY A 66 -6.43 -1.28 -5.22
C GLY A 66 -7.13 -1.16 -6.56
N TRP A 67 -7.40 0.06 -7.02
CA TRP A 67 -7.98 0.31 -8.35
C TRP A 67 -7.07 -0.19 -9.48
N GLN A 68 -5.75 0.01 -9.38
CA GLN A 68 -4.79 -0.54 -10.35
C GLN A 68 -4.81 -2.07 -10.39
N ALA A 69 -4.85 -2.73 -9.22
CA ALA A 69 -4.89 -4.18 -9.12
C ALA A 69 -6.18 -4.75 -9.74
N LEU A 70 -7.31 -4.08 -9.56
CA LEU A 70 -8.57 -4.46 -10.22
C LEU A 70 -8.54 -4.20 -11.73
N GLY A 71 -8.00 -3.06 -12.17
CA GLY A 71 -7.83 -2.75 -13.60
C GLY A 71 -6.95 -3.77 -14.32
N ALA A 72 -5.99 -4.36 -13.60
CA ALA A 72 -5.15 -5.47 -14.05
C ALA A 72 -5.88 -6.83 -14.15
N GLY A 73 -7.13 -6.92 -13.68
CA GLY A 73 -7.90 -8.16 -13.58
C GLY A 73 -7.64 -8.99 -12.32
N GLY A 74 -6.99 -8.39 -11.31
CA GLY A 74 -6.73 -9.03 -10.02
C GLY A 74 -7.88 -8.91 -9.04
N HIS A 75 -7.71 -9.51 -7.86
CA HIS A 75 -8.59 -9.35 -6.71
C HIS A 75 -7.91 -8.48 -5.65
N ILE A 76 -8.70 -7.84 -4.80
CA ILE A 76 -8.19 -7.02 -3.69
C ILE A 76 -8.80 -7.46 -2.37
N GLY A 77 -8.05 -7.24 -1.29
CA GLY A 77 -8.49 -7.39 0.08
C GLY A 77 -7.86 -6.32 0.96
N LEU A 78 -8.36 -6.17 2.19
CA LEU A 78 -7.88 -5.19 3.16
C LEU A 78 -7.59 -5.86 4.50
N MET A 79 -6.53 -5.41 5.15
CA MET A 79 -6.30 -5.58 6.57
C MET A 79 -5.90 -4.23 7.16
N THR A 80 -6.43 -3.86 8.32
CA THR A 80 -5.99 -2.64 9.02
C THR A 80 -5.24 -2.98 10.30
N VAL A 81 -4.18 -2.23 10.57
CA VAL A 81 -3.41 -2.29 11.82
C VAL A 81 -3.71 -1.02 12.62
N GLY A 82 -4.25 -1.14 13.82
CA GLY A 82 -4.69 0.01 14.60
C GLY A 82 -4.91 -0.30 16.07
N THR A 83 -5.47 0.64 16.80
CA THR A 83 -5.99 0.40 18.15
C THR A 83 -7.32 -0.35 18.05
N GLY A 84 -7.40 -1.53 18.68
CA GLY A 84 -8.57 -2.40 18.66
C GLY A 84 -8.48 -3.53 17.63
N SER A 85 -9.64 -4.08 17.25
CA SER A 85 -9.72 -5.20 16.31
C SER A 85 -9.40 -4.76 14.87
N ALA A 86 -8.63 -5.57 14.15
CA ALA A 86 -8.35 -5.35 12.74
C ALA A 86 -9.65 -5.39 11.92
N VAL A 87 -9.81 -4.43 11.01
CA VAL A 87 -10.83 -4.51 9.95
C VAL A 87 -10.24 -5.34 8.82
N ILE A 88 -10.95 -6.41 8.45
CA ILE A 88 -10.54 -7.34 7.40
C ILE A 88 -11.62 -7.33 6.31
N VAL A 89 -11.20 -7.12 5.07
CA VAL A 89 -11.99 -7.40 3.87
C VAL A 89 -11.31 -8.57 3.16
N PRO A 90 -11.95 -9.75 3.08
CA PRO A 90 -11.34 -10.93 2.46
C PRO A 90 -10.93 -10.67 1.02
N LEU A 91 -9.86 -11.33 0.59
CA LEU A 91 -9.45 -11.33 -0.80
C LEU A 91 -10.48 -12.08 -1.64
N GLY A 92 -10.99 -11.43 -2.70
CA GLY A 92 -11.87 -12.10 -3.66
C GLY A 92 -13.34 -12.19 -3.24
N VAL A 93 -13.87 -11.13 -2.62
CA VAL A 93 -15.33 -10.96 -2.50
C VAL A 93 -15.92 -11.06 -3.91
N ALA A 94 -16.70 -12.11 -4.16
CA ALA A 94 -17.21 -12.47 -5.47
C ALA A 94 -18.23 -11.42 -5.95
N GLY A 95 -17.75 -10.39 -6.65
CA GLY A 95 -18.52 -9.29 -7.20
C GLY A 95 -17.71 -8.52 -8.25
N ASP A 96 -18.37 -7.61 -8.97
CA ASP A 96 -17.68 -6.66 -9.85
C ASP A 96 -16.58 -5.92 -9.06
N GLY A 97 -15.43 -5.64 -9.69
CA GLY A 97 -14.29 -5.02 -9.02
C GLY A 97 -14.66 -3.71 -8.30
N ALA A 98 -15.61 -2.95 -8.85
CA ALA A 98 -16.13 -1.75 -8.19
C ALA A 98 -16.70 -2.02 -6.78
N CYS A 99 -17.47 -3.11 -6.61
CA CYS A 99 -18.01 -3.49 -5.31
C CYS A 99 -16.91 -3.87 -4.31
N ALA A 100 -15.83 -4.52 -4.77
CA ALA A 100 -14.70 -4.85 -3.91
C ALA A 100 -14.00 -3.58 -3.38
N MET A 101 -13.82 -2.56 -4.23
CA MET A 101 -13.24 -1.28 -3.78
C MET A 101 -14.16 -0.51 -2.84
N ASP A 102 -15.48 -0.57 -3.03
CA ASP A 102 -16.43 0.04 -2.10
C ASP A 102 -16.29 -0.56 -0.70
N GLU A 103 -16.16 -1.89 -0.59
CA GLU A 103 -15.94 -2.57 0.69
C GLU A 103 -14.59 -2.21 1.33
N VAL A 104 -13.52 -2.14 0.52
CA VAL A 104 -12.19 -1.72 0.98
C VAL A 104 -12.23 -0.28 1.49
N ILE A 105 -12.81 0.67 0.74
CA ILE A 105 -12.92 2.07 1.14
C ILE A 105 -13.75 2.19 2.42
N ALA A 106 -14.90 1.51 2.49
CA ALA A 106 -15.72 1.48 3.69
C ALA A 106 -14.94 0.90 4.88
N GLY A 107 -14.11 -0.13 4.66
CA GLY A 107 -13.23 -0.70 5.68
C GLY A 107 -12.18 0.29 6.19
N LEU A 108 -11.52 1.01 5.28
CA LEU A 108 -10.54 2.06 5.62
C LEU A 108 -11.18 3.18 6.44
N VAL A 109 -12.37 3.66 6.04
CA VAL A 109 -13.12 4.69 6.78
C VAL A 109 -13.47 4.19 8.18
N ARG A 110 -14.07 2.99 8.31
CA ARG A 110 -14.42 2.42 9.63
C ARG A 110 -13.21 2.27 10.54
N ALA A 111 -12.08 1.79 10.01
CA ALA A 111 -10.86 1.62 10.78
C ALA A 111 -10.30 2.97 11.25
N HIS A 112 -10.31 3.98 10.39
CA HIS A 112 -9.87 5.32 10.73
C HIS A 112 -10.75 5.97 11.81
N GLU A 113 -12.07 5.91 11.66
CA GLU A 113 -13.02 6.44 12.65
C GLU A 113 -12.88 5.75 14.00
N ALA A 114 -12.72 4.41 14.02
CA ALA A 114 -12.49 3.66 15.25
C ALA A 114 -11.17 4.06 15.93
N ALA A 115 -10.09 4.19 15.15
CA ALA A 115 -8.80 4.63 15.67
C ALA A 115 -8.87 6.05 16.26
N LEU A 116 -9.56 6.97 15.58
CA LEU A 116 -9.79 8.33 16.06
C LEU A 116 -10.62 8.35 17.35
N ALA A 117 -11.67 7.53 17.43
CA ALA A 117 -12.49 7.41 18.64
C ALA A 117 -11.67 6.89 19.84
N HIS A 118 -10.83 5.88 19.62
CA HIS A 118 -9.90 5.37 20.65
C HIS A 118 -8.90 6.44 21.10
N ALA A 119 -8.32 7.18 20.16
CA ALA A 119 -7.39 8.26 20.47
C ALA A 119 -8.06 9.38 21.27
N LEU A 120 -9.27 9.78 20.91
CA LEU A 120 -10.09 10.75 21.66
C LEU A 120 -10.45 10.25 23.07
N ALA A 121 -10.56 8.93 23.26
CA ALA A 121 -10.73 8.30 24.56
C ALA A 121 -9.41 8.15 25.36
N GLY A 122 -8.29 8.69 24.85
CA GLY A 122 -6.99 8.68 25.52
C GLY A 122 -6.14 7.45 25.24
N GLN A 123 -6.55 6.55 24.34
CA GLN A 123 -5.76 5.38 23.94
C GLN A 123 -4.76 5.76 22.84
N LEU A 124 -3.63 6.34 23.24
CA LEU A 124 -2.61 6.88 22.34
C LEU A 124 -1.36 5.98 22.20
N ASP A 125 -1.33 4.84 22.89
CA ASP A 125 -0.20 3.94 22.84
C ASP A 125 -0.17 3.12 21.55
N ASP A 126 0.95 3.20 20.83
CA ASP A 126 1.21 2.33 19.69
C ASP A 126 1.63 0.93 20.16
N VAL A 127 0.79 -0.07 19.85
CA VAL A 127 1.23 -1.46 19.87
C VAL A 127 2.31 -1.65 18.80
N PRO A 128 3.39 -2.42 19.07
CA PRO A 128 4.44 -2.69 18.09
C PRO A 128 3.87 -3.21 16.76
N LEU A 129 4.32 -2.61 15.64
CA LEU A 129 3.81 -2.90 14.29
C LEU A 129 3.87 -4.40 13.97
N GLU A 130 4.96 -5.06 14.35
CA GLU A 130 5.14 -6.51 14.22
C GLU A 130 3.94 -7.31 14.73
N ARG A 131 3.35 -6.92 15.87
CA ARG A 131 2.21 -7.61 16.46
C ARG A 131 0.94 -7.38 15.67
N GLY A 132 0.74 -6.17 15.16
CA GLY A 132 -0.40 -5.84 14.31
C GLY A 132 -0.39 -6.60 12.98
N LEU A 133 0.77 -7.08 12.53
CA LEU A 133 0.93 -7.88 11.32
C LEU A 133 0.88 -9.40 11.56
N SER A 134 0.47 -9.86 12.75
CA SER A 134 0.43 -11.29 13.09
C SER A 134 -0.49 -12.09 12.17
N ASP A 135 -1.65 -11.51 11.84
CA ASP A 135 -2.73 -12.22 11.16
C ASP A 135 -2.58 -12.17 9.63
N LEU A 136 -1.69 -11.32 9.14
CA LEU A 136 -1.51 -11.05 7.71
C LEU A 136 -1.18 -12.32 6.91
N GLU A 137 -0.42 -13.22 7.51
CA GLU A 137 -0.06 -14.51 6.91
C GLU A 137 -1.25 -15.44 6.66
N SER A 138 -2.32 -15.31 7.46
CA SER A 138 -3.56 -16.07 7.31
C SER A 138 -4.52 -15.43 6.31
N ILE A 139 -4.40 -14.12 6.11
CA ILE A 139 -5.28 -13.31 5.24
C ILE A 139 -4.72 -13.27 3.81
N ALA A 140 -3.40 -13.26 3.64
CA ALA A 140 -2.74 -13.24 2.35
C ALA A 140 -2.41 -14.66 1.88
N PRO A 141 -3.05 -15.16 0.80
CA PRO A 141 -2.65 -16.42 0.17
C PRO A 141 -1.19 -16.38 -0.30
N GLU A 142 -0.60 -17.56 -0.48
CA GLU A 142 0.72 -17.65 -1.08
C GLU A 142 0.73 -17.05 -2.50
N GLY A 143 1.80 -16.30 -2.82
CA GLY A 143 1.93 -15.55 -4.06
C GLY A 143 1.18 -14.22 -4.11
N ALA A 144 0.28 -13.91 -3.17
CA ALA A 144 -0.44 -12.64 -3.13
C ALA A 144 0.53 -11.46 -3.00
N THR A 145 0.24 -10.37 -3.70
CA THR A 145 0.98 -9.12 -3.51
C THR A 145 0.52 -8.48 -2.21
N ILE A 146 1.45 -8.15 -1.32
CA ILE A 146 1.17 -7.47 -0.07
C ILE A 146 1.69 -6.04 -0.17
N VAL A 147 0.82 -5.06 0.08
CA VAL A 147 1.19 -3.64 0.08
C VAL A 147 0.91 -3.06 1.47
N ILE A 148 1.96 -2.68 2.19
CA ILE A 148 1.87 -2.14 3.55
C ILE A 148 2.13 -0.64 3.52
N ALA A 149 1.14 0.17 3.90
CA ALA A 149 1.29 1.61 4.06
C ALA A 149 1.30 2.00 5.54
N SER A 150 2.45 2.50 6.02
CA SER A 150 2.69 2.78 7.44
C SER A 150 3.73 3.89 7.63
N GLY A 151 3.74 4.50 8.82
CA GLY A 151 4.81 5.35 9.30
C GLY A 151 5.99 4.58 9.90
N PHE A 152 5.87 3.26 10.05
CA PHE A 152 6.88 2.34 10.61
C PHE A 152 7.44 2.73 11.99
N SER A 153 6.72 3.57 12.72
CA SER A 153 6.89 3.90 14.13
C SER A 153 6.63 2.68 15.01
N VAL A 154 7.38 2.57 16.10
CA VAL A 154 7.32 1.46 17.07
C VAL A 154 7.30 0.11 16.34
N PRO A 155 8.40 -0.27 15.66
CA PRO A 155 8.39 -1.44 14.78
C PRO A 155 8.19 -2.76 15.51
N GLY A 156 8.79 -2.91 16.70
CA GLY A 156 8.93 -4.20 17.39
C GLY A 156 10.18 -4.96 16.95
N ALA A 157 10.67 -5.86 17.81
CA ALA A 157 11.94 -6.55 17.59
C ALA A 157 11.89 -7.56 16.43
N GLY A 158 10.73 -8.16 16.16
CA GLY A 158 10.57 -9.17 15.11
C GLY A 158 10.17 -8.62 13.74
N LEU A 159 10.00 -7.30 13.59
CA LEU A 159 9.43 -6.75 12.35
C LEU A 159 10.25 -7.11 11.12
N ALA A 160 11.58 -6.95 11.17
CA ALA A 160 12.44 -7.26 10.03
C ALA A 160 12.33 -8.73 9.59
N ALA A 161 12.33 -9.66 10.56
CA ALA A 161 12.17 -11.09 10.28
C ALA A 161 10.79 -11.40 9.69
N ARG A 162 9.73 -10.76 10.19
CA ARG A 162 8.37 -10.89 9.69
C ARG A 162 8.24 -10.38 8.25
N LEU A 163 8.75 -9.19 7.95
CA LEU A 163 8.74 -8.63 6.60
C LEU A 163 9.52 -9.52 5.62
N ALA A 164 10.70 -10.01 6.02
CA ALA A 164 11.45 -10.97 5.22
C ALA A 164 10.68 -12.29 4.99
N GLY A 165 9.90 -12.74 5.97
CA GLY A 165 8.99 -13.90 5.83
C GLY A 165 7.90 -13.67 4.80
N LEU A 166 7.24 -12.52 4.86
CA LEU A 166 6.21 -12.13 3.89
C LEU A 166 6.79 -12.00 2.47
N ALA A 167 7.95 -11.37 2.32
CA ALA A 167 8.64 -11.21 1.03
C ALA A 167 9.05 -12.53 0.37
N ARG A 168 9.25 -13.61 1.15
CA ARG A 168 9.51 -14.95 0.60
C ARG A 168 8.25 -15.63 0.07
N ARG A 169 7.07 -15.26 0.57
CA ARG A 169 5.77 -15.85 0.16
C ARG A 169 5.18 -15.20 -1.08
N GLY A 170 5.59 -13.97 -1.38
CA GLY A 170 5.08 -13.22 -2.52
C GLY A 170 5.64 -11.79 -2.57
N PRO A 171 5.24 -11.02 -3.59
CA PRO A 171 5.69 -9.65 -3.73
C PRO A 171 5.27 -8.80 -2.52
N LEU A 172 6.26 -8.24 -1.81
CA LEU A 172 6.04 -7.32 -0.69
C LEU A 172 6.42 -5.90 -1.11
N LYS A 173 5.52 -4.95 -0.89
CA LYS A 173 5.73 -3.53 -1.19
C LYS A 173 5.47 -2.71 0.07
N LEU A 174 6.45 -1.89 0.44
CA LEU A 174 6.36 -1.03 1.60
C LEU A 174 6.18 0.42 1.16
N VAL A 175 5.24 1.11 1.78
CA VAL A 175 4.98 2.53 1.59
C VAL A 175 5.19 3.23 2.93
N HIS A 176 6.25 4.04 3.01
CA HIS A 176 6.57 4.82 4.21
C HIS A 176 5.93 6.20 4.12
N VAL A 177 4.93 6.43 4.96
CA VAL A 177 4.20 7.70 5.03
C VAL A 177 4.88 8.63 6.03
N VAL A 178 5.36 9.77 5.55
CA VAL A 178 6.06 10.79 6.36
C VAL A 178 5.31 12.12 6.34
N ASP A 179 5.52 12.97 7.36
CA ASP A 179 4.99 14.34 7.36
C ASP A 179 6.08 15.38 7.09
N GLY A 180 5.97 16.09 5.96
CA GLY A 180 6.53 17.43 5.80
C GLY A 180 8.07 17.56 5.91
N ALA A 181 8.81 16.56 5.49
CA ALA A 181 10.25 16.68 5.26
C ALA A 181 10.56 16.18 3.85
N ARG A 182 10.75 17.14 2.93
CA ARG A 182 11.42 17.03 1.63
C ARG A 182 11.53 15.57 1.15
N ALA A 183 10.47 15.06 0.54
CA ALA A 183 10.59 14.00 -0.47
C ALA A 183 11.34 14.55 -1.71
N ALA A 184 12.50 15.22 -1.52
CA ALA A 184 13.36 15.53 -2.65
C ALA A 184 14.20 14.31 -2.93
N GLY A 185 13.91 13.71 -4.09
CA GLY A 185 14.67 12.61 -4.64
C GLY A 185 14.03 11.29 -4.28
N GLY A 186 13.26 10.75 -5.24
CA GLY A 186 12.78 9.38 -5.30
C GLY A 186 13.91 8.36 -5.39
N ALA A 187 14.73 8.28 -4.36
CA ALA A 187 15.53 7.08 -4.12
C ALA A 187 14.66 6.12 -3.32
N GLU A 188 14.42 4.92 -3.86
CA GLU A 188 14.06 3.77 -3.05
C GLU A 188 15.01 3.74 -1.85
N LYS A 189 14.46 3.85 -0.65
CA LYS A 189 15.23 3.64 0.57
C LYS A 189 14.99 2.21 1.01
N GLU A 190 15.95 1.61 1.68
CA GLU A 190 15.71 0.34 2.35
C GLU A 190 15.25 0.60 3.79
N LEU A 191 14.19 -0.10 4.19
CA LEU A 191 13.74 -0.15 5.58
C LEU A 191 13.63 -1.61 5.99
N PHE A 192 14.31 -1.99 7.07
CA PHE A 192 14.38 -3.38 7.54
C PHE A 192 14.85 -4.37 6.46
N GLY A 193 15.74 -3.94 5.57
CA GLY A 193 16.26 -4.74 4.46
C GLY A 193 15.23 -5.00 3.35
N GLN A 194 14.20 -4.16 3.24
CA GLN A 194 13.19 -4.21 2.18
C GLN A 194 13.11 -2.85 1.48
N PRO A 195 12.90 -2.81 0.16
CA PRO A 195 12.69 -1.56 -0.55
C PRO A 195 11.41 -0.87 -0.04
N VAL A 196 11.50 0.43 0.21
CA VAL A 196 10.40 1.26 0.66
C VAL A 196 10.24 2.49 -0.21
N GLN A 197 9.01 2.72 -0.65
CA GLN A 197 8.62 3.93 -1.33
C GLN A 197 8.16 4.96 -0.29
N ALA A 198 8.84 6.10 -0.21
CA ALA A 198 8.41 7.18 0.66
C ALA A 198 7.29 8.00 -0.01
N ILE A 199 6.27 8.36 0.77
CA ILE A 199 5.23 9.33 0.38
C ILE A 199 5.11 10.41 1.45
N ASP A 200 4.87 11.64 1.04
CA ASP A 200 4.64 12.76 1.96
C ASP A 200 3.14 12.97 2.15
N ALA A 201 2.65 12.84 3.38
CA ALA A 201 1.24 13.07 3.72
C ALA A 201 0.80 14.52 3.51
N SER A 202 1.75 15.45 3.38
CA SER A 202 1.49 16.84 2.99
C SER A 202 1.37 17.06 1.49
N ALA A 203 1.77 16.09 0.65
CA ALA A 203 1.69 16.19 -0.79
C ALA A 203 0.25 16.05 -1.30
N GLN A 204 -0.02 16.65 -2.47
CA GLN A 204 -1.30 16.47 -3.14
C GLN A 204 -1.38 15.06 -3.74
N PRO A 205 -2.58 14.44 -3.82
CA PRO A 205 -2.73 13.07 -4.34
C PRO A 205 -2.11 12.85 -5.72
N ARG A 206 -2.13 13.87 -6.60
CA ARG A 206 -1.53 13.81 -7.93
C ARG A 206 0.00 13.67 -7.92
N ASP A 207 0.65 14.28 -6.93
CA ASP A 207 2.10 14.23 -6.81
C ASP A 207 2.49 12.85 -6.28
N THR A 208 1.66 12.28 -5.41
CA THR A 208 1.75 10.90 -4.95
C THR A 208 1.53 9.89 -6.08
N ALA A 209 0.56 10.14 -6.96
CA ALA A 209 0.25 9.28 -8.12
C ALA A 209 1.48 9.04 -9.01
N ALA A 210 2.30 10.07 -9.25
CA ALA A 210 3.55 9.94 -9.99
C ALA A 210 4.57 8.98 -9.32
N HIS A 211 4.54 8.89 -7.99
CA HIS A 211 5.39 7.97 -7.22
C HIS A 211 4.85 6.53 -7.18
N LEU A 212 3.55 6.32 -7.43
CA LEU A 212 2.94 4.99 -7.41
C LEU A 212 3.18 4.17 -8.67
N ALA A 213 3.54 4.79 -9.80
CA ALA A 213 3.89 4.06 -11.02
C ALA A 213 5.06 3.09 -10.80
N ALA A 214 5.99 3.42 -9.90
CA ALA A 214 7.08 2.54 -9.49
C ALA A 214 6.61 1.37 -8.62
N LEU A 215 5.57 1.56 -7.80
CA LEU A 215 4.99 0.52 -6.96
C LEU A 215 4.21 -0.52 -7.76
N THR A 216 3.78 -0.25 -8.98
CA THR A 216 3.02 -1.21 -9.81
C THR A 216 3.80 -1.80 -10.97
N ALA A 217 4.97 -1.25 -11.32
CA ALA A 217 5.97 -1.95 -12.11
C ALA A 217 6.42 -3.18 -11.30
N GLY A 218 5.84 -4.34 -11.58
CA GLY A 218 6.44 -5.60 -11.13
C GLY A 218 7.88 -5.68 -11.66
N PRO A 219 8.77 -6.49 -11.06
CA PRO A 219 9.93 -6.93 -11.80
C PRO A 219 9.39 -7.53 -13.09
N ASP A 220 9.75 -6.92 -14.23
CA ASP A 220 9.36 -7.40 -15.54
C ASP A 220 9.93 -8.82 -15.67
N VAL A 221 9.12 -9.83 -15.36
CA VAL A 221 9.54 -11.25 -15.35
C VAL A 221 10.00 -11.66 -16.75
N THR A 222 9.58 -10.91 -17.78
CA THR A 222 10.04 -11.01 -19.15
C THR A 222 11.52 -10.59 -19.34
N ARG A 223 12.08 -9.73 -18.49
CA ARG A 223 13.51 -9.38 -18.52
C ARG A 223 14.39 -10.40 -17.81
N LEU A 224 13.93 -11.02 -16.72
CA LEU A 224 14.73 -12.07 -16.05
C LEU A 224 14.79 -13.38 -16.85
N ALA A 225 13.77 -13.67 -17.66
CA ALA A 225 13.79 -14.80 -18.59
C ALA A 225 14.67 -14.55 -19.83
N ALA A 226 14.84 -13.29 -20.25
CA ALA A 226 15.73 -12.92 -21.36
C ALA A 226 17.22 -13.03 -20.96
N ASP A 227 17.56 -12.69 -19.70
CA ASP A 227 18.94 -12.78 -19.20
C ASP A 227 19.36 -14.24 -18.87
N LEU A 228 18.40 -15.15 -18.67
CA LEU A 228 18.65 -16.59 -18.48
C LEU A 228 18.54 -17.41 -19.78
N SER A 229 18.04 -16.83 -20.87
CA SER A 229 17.99 -17.45 -22.21
C SER A 229 19.18 -17.07 -23.09
N GLY A 230 20.20 -16.43 -22.51
CA GLY A 230 21.53 -16.28 -23.11
C GLY A 230 22.30 -17.60 -23.20
N ALA A 231 21.66 -18.66 -23.71
CA ALA A 231 22.34 -19.86 -24.17
C ALA A 231 23.21 -19.49 -25.38
N ALA A 232 24.51 -19.68 -25.23
CA ALA A 232 25.51 -19.43 -26.25
C ALA A 232 25.12 -20.08 -27.59
N PRO A 233 25.30 -19.40 -28.74
CA PRO A 233 25.10 -20.01 -30.03
C PRO A 233 26.15 -21.11 -30.24
N GLY A 234 25.66 -22.28 -30.66
CA GLY A 234 26.41 -23.53 -30.77
C GLY A 234 27.75 -23.38 -31.49
N GLY A 235 28.80 -23.86 -30.81
CA GLY A 235 30.06 -24.21 -31.44
C GLY A 235 29.84 -25.37 -32.41
N GLN A 236 29.99 -25.05 -33.69
CA GLN A 236 30.01 -25.99 -34.81
C GLN A 236 31.11 -27.04 -34.58
N VAL A 237 30.70 -28.30 -34.41
CA VAL A 237 31.59 -29.44 -34.64
C VAL A 237 31.66 -29.65 -36.15
N ARG A 238 32.86 -29.53 -36.73
CA ARG A 238 33.15 -30.04 -38.07
C ARG A 238 33.85 -31.39 -37.97
N PRO A 239 33.56 -32.33 -38.90
CA PRO A 239 34.16 -33.65 -38.94
C PRO A 239 35.65 -33.62 -39.30
#